data_AF-A0A3D6B7F8-F1
#
_entry.id   AF-A0A3D6B7F8-F1
#
_cell.length_a   1.000
_cell.length_b   1.000
_cell.length_c   1.000
_cell.angle_alpha   90.00
_cell.angle_beta   90.00
_cell.angle_gamma   90.00
#
_symmetry.space_group_name_H-M   'P 1'
#
loop_
_entity.id
_entity.type
_entity.pdbx_description
1 polymer ?
#
loop_
_entity_poly.entity_id
_entity_poly.type
_entity_poly.pdbx_seq_one_letter_code
_entity_poly.pdbx_strand_id
1 'polypeptide(L)'
;MKQLTKIFAITIFASFISMSYAQEARPVEKMEGHKMEMKKENQDHMTMDSTKSGHKHMDMKDHKNMKMDMSETKKESWVRENEIDLKSIDKNKDGKVFQDQMDWNVIADEAGECPICGMKLKEVTLEKAKENLVKHNFKVKE
;
A
#
# COMPACT_ATOMS: atom_id res chain seq x y z
N MET A 1 -8.59 -68.23 -1.77
CA MET A 1 -8.97 -68.27 -3.20
C MET A 1 -10.46 -68.00 -3.33
N LYS A 2 -10.83 -67.06 -4.22
CA LYS A 2 -12.16 -66.83 -4.82
C LYS A 2 -13.21 -66.27 -3.84
N GLN A 3 -13.70 -65.02 -3.95
CA GLN A 3 -14.12 -64.32 -5.16
C GLN A 3 -13.91 -62.80 -5.04
N LEU A 4 -13.03 -62.26 -5.88
CA LEU A 4 -13.16 -60.91 -6.44
C LEU A 4 -14.29 -60.95 -7.46
N THR A 5 -15.28 -60.06 -7.37
CA THR A 5 -15.87 -59.29 -8.50
C THR A 5 -17.19 -58.68 -8.06
N LYS A 6 -17.26 -57.34 -8.01
CA LYS A 6 -18.35 -56.47 -8.50
C LYS A 6 -18.03 -55.02 -8.11
N ILE A 7 -17.02 -54.49 -8.80
CA ILE A 7 -16.93 -53.07 -9.11
C ILE A 7 -17.86 -52.89 -10.31
N PHE A 8 -18.83 -51.98 -10.20
CA PHE A 8 -19.54 -51.21 -11.24
C PHE A 8 -21.03 -51.06 -10.91
N ALA A 9 -21.49 -49.82 -11.10
CA ALA A 9 -22.87 -49.33 -11.07
C ALA A 9 -23.45 -49.02 -9.68
N ILE A 10 -23.33 -47.75 -9.26
CA ILE A 10 -24.45 -46.79 -9.25
C ILE A 10 -23.82 -45.39 -9.22
N THR A 11 -23.64 -44.82 -10.41
CA THR A 11 -23.71 -43.38 -10.62
C THR A 11 -25.17 -42.97 -10.47
N ILE A 12 -25.48 -41.87 -9.76
CA ILE A 12 -26.56 -40.88 -10.07
C ILE A 12 -26.76 -39.92 -8.88
N PHE A 13 -26.50 -38.64 -9.19
CA PHE A 13 -27.14 -37.42 -8.66
C PHE A 13 -26.86 -36.96 -7.23
N ALA A 14 -25.82 -36.13 -7.09
CA ALA A 14 -25.89 -34.93 -6.27
C ALA A 14 -25.53 -33.72 -7.14
N SER A 15 -26.51 -33.30 -7.94
CA SER A 15 -26.55 -32.00 -8.59
C SER A 15 -26.85 -30.91 -7.55
N PHE A 16 -26.23 -29.74 -7.74
CA PHE A 16 -26.51 -28.44 -7.10
C PHE A 16 -26.04 -28.25 -5.65
N ILE A 17 -24.84 -27.66 -5.49
CA ILE A 17 -24.73 -26.31 -4.91
C ILE A 17 -23.71 -25.53 -5.74
N SER A 18 -24.22 -24.64 -6.58
CA SER A 18 -23.47 -23.54 -7.17
C SER A 18 -22.97 -22.62 -6.06
N MET A 19 -21.72 -22.79 -5.62
CA MET A 19 -21.04 -21.79 -4.82
C MET A 19 -20.58 -20.69 -5.78
N SER A 20 -21.32 -19.59 -5.79
CA SER A 20 -20.94 -18.33 -6.43
C SER A 20 -19.58 -17.87 -5.90
N TYR A 21 -18.50 -18.19 -6.62
CA TYR A 21 -17.31 -17.35 -6.55
C TYR A 21 -17.62 -16.12 -7.40
N ALA A 22 -18.29 -15.15 -6.78
CA ALA A 22 -18.22 -13.78 -7.24
C ALA A 22 -16.75 -13.35 -7.09
N GLN A 23 -15.94 -13.61 -8.11
CA GLN A 23 -14.70 -12.88 -8.29
C GLN A 23 -15.12 -11.49 -8.74
N GLU A 24 -15.35 -10.65 -7.74
CA GLU A 24 -15.45 -9.20 -7.93
C GLU A 24 -14.06 -8.75 -8.39
N ALA A 25 -13.84 -8.84 -9.70
CA ALA A 25 -12.79 -8.10 -10.36
C ALA A 25 -13.14 -6.63 -10.15
N ARG A 26 -12.65 -6.06 -9.04
CA ARG A 26 -12.56 -4.61 -8.88
C ARG A 26 -11.91 -4.12 -10.18
N PRO A 27 -12.57 -3.27 -10.97
CA PRO A 27 -11.89 -2.66 -12.10
C PRO A 27 -10.68 -1.95 -11.51
N VAL A 28 -9.49 -2.42 -11.89
CA VAL A 28 -8.30 -1.59 -11.77
C VAL A 28 -8.63 -0.39 -12.64
N GLU A 29 -9.04 0.71 -12.00
CA GLU A 29 -9.11 2.00 -12.67
C GLU A 29 -7.75 2.17 -13.34
N LYS A 30 -7.77 2.11 -14.67
CA LYS A 30 -6.68 2.64 -15.46
C LYS A 30 -6.60 4.10 -15.03
N MET A 31 -5.60 4.43 -14.22
CA MET A 31 -5.10 5.78 -14.12
C MET A 31 -4.68 6.14 -15.54
N GLU A 32 -5.60 6.80 -16.26
CA GLU A 32 -5.28 7.50 -17.49
C GLU A 32 -4.14 8.44 -17.13
N GLY A 33 -2.94 8.10 -17.59
CA GLY A 33 -1.81 8.99 -17.50
C GLY A 33 -2.26 10.33 -18.05
N HIS A 34 -2.21 11.36 -17.20
CA HIS A 34 -2.46 12.72 -17.60
C HIS A 34 -1.49 13.05 -18.73
N LYS A 35 -1.98 12.95 -19.97
CA LYS A 35 -1.32 13.47 -21.15
C LYS A 35 -1.35 14.98 -21.00
N MET A 36 -0.35 15.53 -20.31
CA MET A 36 -0.10 16.96 -20.36
C MET A 36 0.32 17.29 -21.79
N GLU A 37 -0.65 17.72 -22.59
CA GLU A 37 -0.37 18.39 -23.85
C GLU A 37 0.32 19.71 -23.51
N MET A 38 1.64 19.73 -23.64
CA MET A 38 2.38 20.98 -23.71
C MET A 38 1.94 21.71 -24.97
N LYS A 39 0.97 22.61 -24.82
CA LYS A 39 0.77 23.69 -25.77
C LYS A 39 2.01 24.58 -25.72
N LYS A 40 2.82 24.47 -26.78
CA LYS A 40 3.87 25.43 -27.11
C LYS A 40 3.19 26.73 -27.54
N GLU A 41 2.74 27.52 -26.58
CA GLU A 41 2.33 28.90 -26.83
C GLU A 41 3.55 29.82 -26.67
N ASN A 42 3.64 30.74 -27.62
CA ASN A 42 4.77 31.62 -27.86
C ASN A 42 5.22 32.38 -26.61
N GLN A 43 6.52 32.58 -26.54
CA GLN A 43 7.17 33.52 -25.65
C GLN A 43 6.69 34.94 -25.94
N ASP A 44 5.69 35.41 -25.20
CA ASP A 44 5.48 36.84 -24.99
C ASP A 44 5.83 37.15 -23.54
N HIS A 45 7.06 37.64 -23.38
CA HIS A 45 7.53 38.21 -22.13
C HIS A 45 6.56 39.30 -21.65
N MET A 46 5.99 39.13 -20.46
CA MET A 46 5.29 40.23 -19.79
C MET A 46 6.36 41.14 -19.18
N THR A 47 6.62 42.29 -19.80
CA THR A 47 7.30 43.39 -19.12
C THR A 47 6.39 43.89 -18.01
N MET A 48 6.79 43.63 -16.76
CA MET A 48 6.15 44.21 -15.59
C MET A 48 6.57 45.69 -15.49
N ASP A 49 5.72 46.59 -15.98
CA ASP A 49 5.87 48.02 -15.74
C ASP A 49 5.59 48.33 -14.26
N SER A 50 6.61 48.80 -13.56
CA SER A 50 6.57 49.15 -12.14
C SER A 50 5.99 50.55 -11.96
N THR A 51 4.68 50.68 -11.97
CA THR A 51 4.02 51.82 -11.33
C THR A 51 2.84 51.38 -10.47
N LYS A 52 2.88 51.82 -9.19
CA LYS A 52 1.86 51.70 -8.14
C LYS A 52 2.01 50.52 -7.17
N SER A 53 3.03 50.65 -6.33
CA SER A 53 3.17 49.94 -5.05
C SER A 53 2.00 50.25 -4.11
N GLY A 54 1.30 49.21 -3.67
CA GLY A 54 0.19 49.29 -2.73
C GLY A 54 -0.18 47.93 -2.14
N HIS A 55 0.80 47.05 -1.92
CA HIS A 55 0.57 45.77 -1.26
C HIS A 55 0.62 45.96 0.25
N LYS A 56 -0.54 45.89 0.91
CA LYS A 56 -0.62 45.85 2.37
C LYS A 56 0.08 44.58 2.85
N HIS A 57 1.12 44.75 3.67
CA HIS A 57 1.82 43.69 4.37
C HIS A 57 0.81 42.92 5.25
N MET A 58 0.52 41.67 4.90
CA MET A 58 -0.20 40.76 5.79
C MET A 58 0.83 40.16 6.75
N ASP A 59 0.91 40.70 7.96
CA ASP A 59 1.65 40.11 9.08
C ASP A 59 1.14 38.67 9.33
N MET A 60 1.94 37.67 8.92
CA MET A 60 1.74 36.27 9.27
C MET A 60 2.06 36.08 10.76
N LYS A 61 1.07 36.28 11.64
CA LYS A 61 1.20 35.94 13.06
C LYS A 61 1.22 34.43 13.26
N ASP A 62 2.34 33.97 13.81
CA ASP A 62 2.47 32.84 14.73
C ASP A 62 1.86 31.49 14.31
N HIS A 63 2.57 30.78 13.43
CA HIS A 63 2.48 29.31 13.38
C HIS A 63 3.32 28.69 14.51
N LYS A 64 2.84 28.77 15.75
CA LYS A 64 3.36 27.94 16.83
C LYS A 64 2.25 27.02 17.33
N ASN A 65 2.60 25.74 17.41
CA ASN A 65 1.91 24.68 18.15
C ASN A 65 0.93 23.80 17.36
N MET A 66 1.40 23.16 16.30
CA MET A 66 0.96 21.79 16.00
C MET A 66 1.88 20.83 16.78
N LYS A 67 1.52 20.52 18.03
CA LYS A 67 2.14 19.40 18.76
C LYS A 67 1.60 18.12 18.13
N MET A 68 2.37 17.51 17.23
CA MET A 68 2.19 16.10 16.95
C MET A 68 2.74 15.33 18.15
N ASP A 69 1.84 14.84 19.01
CA ASP A 69 2.22 13.87 20.04
C ASP A 69 2.69 12.59 19.35
N MET A 70 4.00 12.53 19.11
CA MET A 70 4.68 11.30 18.77
C MET A 70 4.63 10.41 20.01
N SER A 71 3.70 9.45 20.05
CA SER A 71 3.81 8.27 20.92
C SER A 71 5.12 7.53 20.61
N GLU A 72 6.18 7.86 21.34
CA GLU A 72 7.57 7.55 21.01
C GLU A 72 7.90 6.07 21.23
N THR A 73 7.01 5.31 21.88
CA THR A 73 7.30 3.96 22.36
C THR A 73 6.91 2.83 21.40
N LYS A 74 6.18 3.10 20.30
CA LYS A 74 5.82 2.08 19.29
C LYS A 74 6.55 2.23 17.95
N LYS A 75 7.17 3.38 17.70
CA LYS A 75 7.70 3.75 16.36
C LYS A 75 8.91 2.94 15.93
N GLU A 76 9.76 2.55 16.87
CA GLU A 76 10.93 1.73 16.60
C GLU A 76 10.55 0.28 16.24
N SER A 77 9.32 -0.18 16.56
CA SER A 77 8.94 -1.58 16.37
C SER A 77 8.61 -1.97 14.92
N TRP A 78 8.31 -1.00 14.05
CA TRP A 78 7.88 -1.28 12.67
C TRP A 78 9.02 -1.21 11.66
N VAL A 79 10.06 -0.43 11.94
CA VAL A 79 11.24 -0.28 11.07
C VAL A 79 12.12 -1.52 11.23
N ARG A 80 12.41 -2.22 10.13
CA ARG A 80 13.26 -3.41 10.12
C ARG A 80 14.60 -3.10 9.49
N GLU A 81 15.69 -3.57 10.07
CA GLU A 81 17.05 -3.29 9.55
C GLU A 81 17.74 -4.53 8.99
N ASN A 82 17.43 -5.70 9.55
CA ASN A 82 18.11 -6.96 9.23
C ASN A 82 17.20 -7.89 8.41
N GLU A 83 17.33 -9.19 8.62
CA GLU A 83 16.47 -10.20 8.00
C GLU A 83 15.03 -10.05 8.49
N ILE A 84 14.11 -9.82 7.56
CA ILE A 84 12.71 -9.54 7.85
C ILE A 84 11.93 -10.85 7.83
N ASP A 85 11.41 -11.25 8.99
CA ASP A 85 10.55 -12.43 9.15
C ASP A 85 9.08 -12.00 9.05
N LEU A 86 8.51 -12.00 7.84
CA LEU A 86 7.13 -11.57 7.58
C LEU A 86 6.09 -12.37 8.37
N LYS A 87 6.33 -13.67 8.59
CA LYS A 87 5.42 -14.54 9.36
C LYS A 87 5.37 -14.15 10.84
N SER A 88 6.47 -13.63 11.38
CA SER A 88 6.50 -13.12 12.75
C SER A 88 5.77 -11.78 12.92
N ILE A 89 5.57 -11.05 11.81
CA ILE A 89 4.88 -9.76 11.81
C ILE A 89 3.38 -9.97 11.78
N ASP A 90 2.89 -10.91 10.96
CA ASP A 90 1.49 -11.32 10.87
C ASP A 90 1.06 -12.09 12.13
N LYS A 91 0.71 -11.34 13.19
CA LYS A 91 0.29 -11.93 14.48
C LYS A 91 -1.13 -12.43 14.41
N ASN A 92 -1.97 -11.79 13.60
CA ASN A 92 -3.37 -12.12 13.44
C ASN A 92 -3.60 -13.33 12.50
N LYS A 93 -2.58 -13.73 11.73
CA LYS A 93 -2.54 -14.86 10.78
C LYS A 93 -3.53 -14.73 9.62
N ASP A 94 -3.80 -13.51 9.18
CA ASP A 94 -4.68 -13.23 8.04
C ASP A 94 -3.96 -13.30 6.68
N GLY A 95 -2.63 -13.48 6.69
CA GLY A 95 -1.80 -13.55 5.50
C GLY A 95 -1.51 -12.18 4.87
N LYS A 96 -1.68 -11.09 5.63
CA LYS A 96 -1.50 -9.71 5.20
C LYS A 96 -0.69 -8.92 6.21
N VAL A 97 -0.11 -7.82 5.72
CA VAL A 97 0.61 -6.83 6.52
C VAL A 97 0.41 -5.45 5.93
N PHE A 98 0.61 -4.43 6.75
CA PHE A 98 0.62 -3.04 6.35
C PHE A 98 2.06 -2.60 6.09
N GLN A 99 2.34 -2.16 4.86
CA GLN A 99 3.68 -1.80 4.39
C GLN A 99 3.69 -0.38 3.80
N ASP A 100 4.73 0.38 4.11
CA ASP A 100 4.95 1.69 3.50
C ASP A 100 5.37 1.57 2.02
N GLN A 101 4.98 2.54 1.19
CA GLN A 101 5.27 2.52 -0.26
C GLN A 101 6.54 3.29 -0.64
N MET A 102 7.20 3.95 0.32
CA MET A 102 8.50 4.59 0.16
C MET A 102 9.56 3.90 1.00
N ASP A 103 9.25 3.61 2.25
CA ASP A 103 10.14 2.97 3.22
C ASP A 103 9.79 1.48 3.37
N TRP A 104 10.22 0.66 2.40
CA TRP A 104 9.81 -0.76 2.30
C TRP A 104 10.09 -1.62 3.52
N ASN A 105 11.03 -1.19 4.37
CA ASN A 105 11.39 -1.83 5.62
C ASN A 105 10.45 -1.50 6.79
N VAL A 106 9.47 -0.62 6.60
CA VAL A 106 8.43 -0.31 7.57
C VAL A 106 7.24 -1.22 7.34
N ILE A 107 7.07 -2.21 8.22
CA ILE A 107 6.04 -3.23 8.11
C ILE A 107 5.39 -3.48 9.48
N ALA A 108 4.06 -3.45 9.50
CA ALA A 108 3.21 -3.64 10.67
C ALA A 108 2.11 -4.68 10.40
N ASP A 109 1.61 -5.29 11.48
CA ASP A 109 0.43 -6.18 11.47
C ASP A 109 -0.88 -5.39 11.35
N GLU A 110 -0.87 -4.14 11.80
CA GLU A 110 -2.06 -3.29 11.92
C GLU A 110 -1.92 -2.03 11.07
N ALA A 111 -3.06 -1.43 10.72
CA ALA A 111 -3.10 -0.15 10.04
C ALA A 111 -2.44 0.95 10.91
N GLY A 112 -1.65 1.80 10.27
CA GLY A 112 -0.91 2.85 10.96
C GLY A 112 -0.26 3.83 10.01
N GLU A 113 0.52 4.74 10.57
CA GLU A 113 1.30 5.73 9.84
C GLU A 113 2.79 5.42 9.95
N CYS A 114 3.50 5.48 8.83
CA CYS A 114 4.93 5.28 8.76
C CYS A 114 5.64 6.30 9.67
N PRO A 115 6.51 5.86 10.60
CA PRO A 115 7.18 6.76 11.53
C PRO A 115 8.27 7.61 10.84
N ILE A 116 8.67 7.27 9.62
CA ILE A 116 9.72 7.96 8.86
C ILE A 116 9.10 9.07 8.01
N CYS A 117 8.12 8.74 7.17
CA CYS A 117 7.53 9.68 6.22
C CYS A 117 6.14 10.22 6.62
N GLY A 118 5.51 9.66 7.66
CA GLY A 118 4.18 10.06 8.13
C GLY A 118 3.01 9.60 7.24
N MET A 119 3.27 8.82 6.19
CA MET A 119 2.23 8.32 5.30
C MET A 119 1.51 7.10 5.89
N LYS A 120 0.26 6.89 5.49
CA LYS A 120 -0.49 5.70 5.90
C LYS A 120 0.08 4.45 5.22
N LEU A 121 0.30 3.41 6.02
CA LEU A 121 0.73 2.12 5.53
C LEU A 121 -0.37 1.48 4.68
N LYS A 122 0.04 0.76 3.63
CA LYS A 122 -0.87 0.09 2.70
C LYS A 122 -0.95 -1.40 3.02
N GLU A 123 -2.17 -1.91 3.11
CA GLU A 123 -2.42 -3.35 3.26
C GLU A 123 -1.97 -4.11 2.00
N VAL A 124 -1.12 -5.11 2.19
CA VAL A 124 -0.57 -5.98 1.15
C VAL A 124 -0.51 -7.42 1.67
N THR A 125 -0.53 -8.41 0.76
CA THR A 125 -0.33 -9.81 1.15
C THR A 125 1.12 -10.07 1.53
N LEU A 126 1.38 -11.12 2.33
CA LEU A 126 2.76 -11.53 2.68
C LEU A 126 3.63 -11.78 1.43
N GLU A 127 3.06 -12.41 0.41
CA GLU A 127 3.73 -12.63 -0.87
C GLU A 127 4.15 -11.30 -1.52
N LYS A 128 3.23 -10.32 -1.54
CA LYS A 128 3.50 -9.02 -2.13
C LYS A 128 4.53 -8.23 -1.33
N ALA A 129 4.45 -8.28 0.00
CA ALA A 129 5.45 -7.67 0.88
C ALA A 129 6.84 -8.28 0.63
N LYS A 130 6.93 -9.61 0.50
CA LYS A 130 8.18 -10.31 0.17
C LYS A 130 8.75 -9.84 -1.17
N GLU A 131 7.92 -9.76 -2.21
CA GLU A 131 8.35 -9.24 -3.52
C GLU A 131 8.91 -7.82 -3.41
N ASN A 132 8.21 -6.93 -2.71
CA ASN A 132 8.63 -5.54 -2.55
C ASN A 132 9.99 -5.47 -1.83
N LEU A 133 10.14 -6.21 -0.73
CA LEU A 133 11.39 -6.28 0.02
C LEU A 133 12.56 -6.76 -0.85
N VAL A 134 12.38 -7.86 -1.58
CA VAL A 134 13.44 -8.43 -2.45
C VAL A 134 13.78 -7.47 -3.60
N LYS A 135 12.79 -6.83 -4.22
CA LYS A 135 13.00 -5.82 -5.29
C LYS A 135 13.79 -4.62 -4.81
N HIS A 136 13.70 -4.29 -3.52
CA HIS A 136 14.38 -3.17 -2.91
C HIS A 136 15.62 -3.58 -2.07
N ASN A 137 16.18 -4.77 -2.35
CA ASN A 137 17.42 -5.30 -1.75
C ASN A 137 17.36 -5.60 -0.25
N PHE A 138 16.17 -5.84 0.31
CA PHE A 138 16.02 -6.33 1.68
C PHE A 138 16.06 -7.85 1.73
N LYS A 139 16.62 -8.39 2.83
CA LYS A 139 16.68 -9.83 3.09
C LYS A 139 15.40 -10.27 3.81
N VAL A 140 14.75 -11.30 3.29
CA VAL A 140 13.51 -11.88 3.86
C VAL A 140 13.80 -13.30 4.30
N LYS A 141 13.39 -13.64 5.52
CA LYS A 141 13.47 -15.00 6.04
C LYS A 141 12.44 -15.90 5.38
N GLU A 142 12.82 -17.13 5.05
CA GLU A 142 11.91 -18.12 4.44
C GLU A 142 10.93 -18.77 5.43
#